data_AF-A0A8J7Q513-F1
#
_entry.id   AF-A0A8J7Q513-F1
#
_cell.length_a   1.000
_cell.length_b   1.000
_cell.length_c   1.000
_cell.angle_alpha   90.00
_cell.angle_beta   90.00
_cell.angle_gamma   90.00
#
_symmetry.space_group_name_H-M   'P 1'
#
loop_
_entity.id
_entity.type
_entity.pdbx_description
1 polymer ?
#
loop_
_entity_poly.entity_id
_entity_poly.type
_entity_poly.pdbx_seq_one_letter_code
_entity_poly.pdbx_strand_id
1 'polypeptide(L)'
;MPTDQGLRDHSRWSPEPDYPAAHSMDTTFYAVDAHGNVAAFFSGETGPVPNEGSDLEFARFLRLLRGEPEPDDDDGDIDWDAAEDEALDRGFFLYEYIDSDVGFVHPYTRIGEPGPPVHLDQLPPAARAEVARARMPDADFAAAEKLQLVDQVACFFYSDEDVGYLTPGEKEVRPIPGREEKYLAALPAFKKQYPKLKFADAPPPEGKK
;
A
#
# COMPACT_ATOMS: atom_id res chain seq x y z
N MET A 1 -18.64 -65.17 27.92
CA MET A 1 -19.64 -64.10 27.71
C MET A 1 -18.97 -62.77 28.05
N PRO A 2 -19.18 -61.73 27.22
CA PRO A 2 -18.49 -60.43 27.19
C PRO A 2 -18.98 -59.53 28.34
N THR A 3 -18.32 -58.45 28.76
CA THR A 3 -18.08 -57.09 28.19
C THR A 3 -17.28 -56.37 29.31
N ASP A 4 -16.62 -55.21 29.21
CA ASP A 4 -16.64 -54.12 28.26
C ASP A 4 -15.39 -53.27 28.51
N GLN A 5 -14.94 -52.65 27.43
CA GLN A 5 -13.86 -51.69 27.38
C GLN A 5 -14.29 -50.37 28.05
N GLY A 6 -13.34 -49.74 28.72
CA GLY A 6 -13.50 -48.40 29.27
C GLY A 6 -12.17 -47.66 29.41
N LEU A 7 -11.20 -47.91 28.50
CA LEU A 7 -10.07 -47.00 28.35
C LEU A 7 -10.62 -45.72 27.71
N ARG A 8 -10.87 -44.72 28.55
CA ARG A 8 -10.99 -43.33 28.07
C ARG A 8 -9.60 -42.93 27.62
N ASP A 9 -9.39 -43.09 26.32
CA ASP A 9 -8.31 -42.46 25.59
C ASP A 9 -8.42 -40.95 25.84
N HIS A 10 -7.55 -40.44 26.72
CA HIS A 10 -7.24 -39.03 26.78
C HIS A 10 -6.44 -38.71 25.52
N SER A 11 -7.15 -38.72 24.39
CA SER A 11 -6.70 -38.09 23.16
C SER A 11 -6.20 -36.72 23.57
N ARG A 12 -4.88 -36.57 23.46
CA ARG A 12 -4.15 -35.32 23.60
C ARG A 12 -4.85 -34.30 22.73
N TRP A 13 -5.69 -33.47 23.34
CA TRP A 13 -5.97 -32.15 22.81
C TRP A 13 -4.66 -31.38 22.93
N SER A 14 -3.81 -31.48 21.90
CA SER A 14 -2.80 -30.46 21.70
C SER A 14 -3.59 -29.25 21.22
N PRO A 15 -3.54 -28.09 21.90
CA PRO A 15 -3.99 -26.88 21.23
C PRO A 15 -3.20 -26.83 19.92
N GLU A 16 -3.90 -26.80 18.78
CA GLU A 16 -3.26 -26.35 17.55
C GLU A 16 -2.55 -25.04 17.92
N PRO A 17 -1.30 -24.82 17.47
CA PRO A 17 -0.63 -23.57 17.72
C PRO A 17 -1.58 -22.46 17.27
N ASP A 18 -2.07 -21.72 18.26
CA ASP A 18 -2.76 -20.46 18.09
C ASP A 18 -1.67 -19.54 17.53
N TYR A 19 -1.46 -19.65 16.22
CA TYR A 19 -0.68 -18.65 15.51
C TYR A 19 -1.44 -17.36 15.77
N PRO A 20 -0.80 -16.34 16.37
CA PRO A 20 -1.46 -15.04 16.48
C PRO A 20 -2.03 -14.76 15.10
N ALA A 21 -3.33 -14.47 15.04
CA ALA A 21 -3.97 -14.12 13.79
C ALA A 21 -3.00 -13.18 13.06
N ALA A 22 -2.62 -13.52 11.83
CA ALA A 22 -1.80 -12.64 11.02
C ALA A 22 -2.64 -11.40 10.80
N HIS A 23 -2.55 -10.45 11.73
CA HIS A 23 -3.29 -9.20 11.73
C HIS A 23 -2.74 -8.39 10.55
N SER A 24 -3.67 -7.89 9.74
CA SER A 24 -3.53 -6.95 8.61
C SER A 24 -2.08 -6.51 8.33
N MET A 25 -1.52 -6.93 7.19
CA MET A 25 -0.28 -6.34 6.66
C MET A 25 -0.53 -4.92 6.09
N ASP A 26 -1.48 -4.19 6.66
CA ASP A 26 -1.86 -2.87 6.19
C ASP A 26 -0.72 -1.90 6.48
N THR A 27 -0.10 -1.41 5.42
CA THR A 27 0.98 -0.44 5.53
C THR A 27 0.45 0.94 5.17
N THR A 28 0.72 1.90 6.06
CA THR A 28 0.54 3.32 5.74
C THR A 28 1.89 3.92 5.38
N PHE A 29 1.93 4.70 4.31
CA PHE A 29 3.09 5.54 4.03
C PHE A 29 2.65 6.94 3.61
N TYR A 30 3.60 7.87 3.56
CA TYR A 30 3.35 9.26 3.21
C TYR A 30 4.24 9.68 2.05
N ALA A 31 3.74 10.59 1.22
CA ALA A 31 4.54 11.14 0.14
C ALA A 31 4.22 12.60 -0.14
N VAL A 32 5.12 13.21 -0.92
CA VAL A 32 5.05 14.61 -1.34
C VAL A 32 4.95 14.69 -2.86
N ASP A 33 4.00 15.47 -3.35
CA ASP A 33 3.82 15.71 -4.79
C ASP A 33 4.76 16.79 -5.34
N ALA A 34 4.63 17.11 -6.63
CA ALA A 34 5.43 18.12 -7.33
C ALA A 34 5.27 19.54 -6.76
N HIS A 35 4.16 19.80 -6.06
CA HIS A 35 3.80 21.09 -5.48
C HIS A 35 4.11 21.18 -3.99
N GLY A 36 4.68 20.11 -3.41
CA GLY A 36 4.98 20.04 -1.99
C GLY A 36 3.78 19.70 -1.11
N ASN A 37 2.63 19.36 -1.70
CA ASN A 37 1.47 18.88 -0.95
C ASN A 37 1.72 17.48 -0.42
N VAL A 38 1.06 17.13 0.68
CA VAL A 38 1.28 15.88 1.38
C VAL A 38 0.06 14.96 1.27
N ALA A 39 0.30 13.67 1.06
CA ALA A 39 -0.71 12.63 1.10
C ALA A 39 -0.31 11.48 2.03
N ALA A 40 -1.31 10.84 2.63
CA ALA A 40 -1.21 9.53 3.26
C ALA A 40 -1.80 8.47 2.32
N PHE A 41 -1.17 7.31 2.29
CA PHE A 41 -1.52 6.19 1.41
C PHE A 41 -1.70 4.93 2.25
N PHE A 42 -2.84 4.29 2.10
CA PHE A 42 -3.18 3.00 2.72
C PHE A 42 -2.98 1.91 1.68
N SER A 43 -1.96 1.07 1.85
CA SER A 43 -1.64 0.03 0.86
C SER A 43 -2.58 -1.17 0.90
N GLY A 44 -3.34 -1.31 1.99
CA GLY A 44 -3.96 -2.59 2.32
C GLY A 44 -2.91 -3.70 2.39
N GLU A 45 -3.32 -4.93 2.08
CA GLU A 45 -2.45 -6.11 2.12
C GLU A 45 -1.50 -6.25 0.91
N THR A 46 -1.81 -5.63 -0.22
CA THR A 46 -1.17 -5.94 -1.51
C THR A 46 -0.67 -4.73 -2.28
N GLY A 47 -0.99 -3.51 -1.83
CA GLY A 47 -0.59 -2.29 -2.52
C GLY A 47 0.93 -2.11 -2.57
N PRO A 48 1.50 -1.60 -3.68
CA PRO A 48 2.92 -1.32 -3.74
C PRO A 48 3.27 -0.20 -2.76
N VAL A 49 4.40 -0.31 -2.09
CA VAL A 49 4.90 0.70 -1.13
C VAL A 49 6.24 1.24 -1.62
N PRO A 50 6.48 2.56 -1.64
CA PRO A 50 7.78 3.11 -2.01
C PRO A 50 8.91 2.53 -1.15
N ASN A 51 10.05 2.17 -1.75
CA ASN A 51 11.19 1.59 -1.01
C ASN A 51 11.73 2.52 0.09
N GLU A 52 11.64 3.83 -0.14
CA GLU A 52 12.08 4.86 0.79
C GLU A 52 10.94 5.36 1.71
N GLY A 53 9.73 4.78 1.59
CA GLY A 53 8.57 5.18 2.38
C GLY A 53 8.83 5.10 3.89
N SER A 54 8.21 6.00 4.65
CA SER A 54 8.09 5.81 6.09
C SER A 54 7.08 4.70 6.37
N ASP A 55 7.42 3.80 7.28
CA ASP A 55 6.56 2.76 7.85
C ASP A 55 5.81 3.24 9.10
N LEU A 56 5.78 4.56 9.32
CA LEU A 56 5.13 5.14 10.48
C LEU A 56 3.61 4.98 10.38
N GLU A 57 3.07 4.12 11.25
CA GLU A 57 1.63 3.86 11.32
C GLU A 57 0.80 5.14 11.44
N PHE A 58 -0.40 5.10 10.85
CA PHE A 58 -1.26 6.27 10.74
C PHE A 58 -1.63 6.91 12.09
N ALA A 59 -2.01 6.09 13.07
CA ALA A 59 -2.30 6.54 14.43
C ALA A 59 -1.10 7.28 15.05
N ARG A 60 0.09 6.69 14.89
CA ARG A 60 1.34 7.22 15.44
C ARG A 60 1.75 8.51 14.74
N PHE A 61 1.54 8.61 13.43
CA PHE A 61 1.77 9.84 12.69
C PHE A 61 0.86 10.98 13.14
N LEU A 62 -0.44 10.74 13.34
CA LEU A 62 -1.34 11.79 13.84
C LEU A 62 -0.96 12.25 15.26
N ARG A 63 -0.55 11.32 16.14
CA ARG A 63 0.03 11.66 17.46
C ARG A 63 1.29 12.51 17.33
N LEU A 64 2.18 12.17 16.40
CA LEU A 64 3.38 12.94 16.10
C LEU A 64 3.03 14.37 15.67
N LEU A 65 1.97 14.55 14.87
CA LEU A 65 1.47 15.88 14.48
C LEU A 65 0.88 16.67 15.66
N ARG A 66 0.29 15.99 16.65
CA ARG A 66 -0.19 16.60 17.90
C ARG A 66 0.94 16.92 18.89
N GLY A 67 2.14 16.38 18.68
CA GLY A 67 3.24 16.49 19.64
C GLY A 67 3.00 15.67 20.91
N GLU A 68 2.18 14.62 20.81
CA GLU A 68 1.89 13.71 21.90
C GLU A 68 3.03 12.71 22.09
N PRO A 69 3.32 12.27 23.33
CA PRO A 69 4.29 11.21 23.58
C PRO A 69 3.80 9.88 22.99
N GLU A 70 4.74 9.02 22.64
CA GLU A 70 4.46 7.64 22.24
C GLU A 70 3.96 6.84 23.47
N PRO A 71 2.84 6.10 23.39
CA PRO A 71 2.38 5.30 24.51
C PRO A 71 3.33 4.14 24.79
N ASP A 72 3.31 3.63 26.02
CA ASP A 72 4.08 2.46 26.42
C ASP A 72 3.43 1.14 25.93
N ASP A 73 2.15 1.18 25.53
CA ASP A 73 1.32 0.08 25.03
C ASP A 73 0.61 0.44 23.71
N ASP A 74 0.83 -0.40 22.69
CA ASP A 74 0.48 -0.19 21.28
C ASP A 74 -0.71 -1.08 20.85
N ASP A 75 -1.77 -1.10 21.67
CA ASP A 75 -2.98 -1.90 21.46
C ASP A 75 -4.25 -1.02 21.38
N GLY A 76 -4.08 0.28 21.16
CA GLY A 76 -5.19 1.20 21.01
C GLY A 76 -5.91 0.99 19.69
N ASP A 77 -7.14 0.47 19.73
CA ASP A 77 -8.10 0.55 18.63
C ASP A 77 -8.17 2.01 18.14
N ILE A 78 -7.70 2.27 16.93
CA ILE A 78 -7.87 3.57 16.28
C ILE A 78 -9.30 3.67 15.77
N ASP A 79 -9.97 4.77 16.10
CA ASP A 79 -11.19 5.17 15.39
C ASP A 79 -10.78 5.71 14.02
N TRP A 80 -10.86 4.84 13.00
CA TRP A 80 -10.40 5.15 11.64
C TRP A 80 -11.13 6.35 11.04
N ASP A 81 -12.45 6.43 11.20
CA ASP A 81 -13.25 7.55 10.68
C ASP A 81 -12.76 8.87 11.30
N ALA A 82 -12.54 8.90 12.61
CA ALA A 82 -12.03 10.09 13.29
C ALA A 82 -10.59 10.46 12.89
N ALA A 83 -9.75 9.46 12.62
CA ALA A 83 -8.37 9.65 12.18
C ALA A 83 -8.30 10.20 10.74
N GLU A 84 -9.14 9.72 9.83
CA GLU A 84 -9.27 10.23 8.47
C GLU A 84 -9.76 11.68 8.47
N ASP A 85 -10.83 11.98 9.23
CA ASP A 85 -11.35 13.33 9.40
C ASP A 85 -10.25 14.29 9.92
N GLU A 86 -9.48 13.86 10.93
CA GLU A 86 -8.38 14.67 11.45
C GLU A 86 -7.29 14.92 10.39
N ALA A 87 -6.94 13.91 9.59
CA ALA A 87 -5.95 14.08 8.54
C ALA A 87 -6.43 15.07 7.46
N LEU A 88 -7.70 14.99 7.07
CA LEU A 88 -8.31 15.91 6.10
C LEU A 88 -8.37 17.34 6.65
N ASP A 89 -8.77 17.52 7.90
CA ASP A 89 -8.79 18.82 8.58
C ASP A 89 -7.40 19.45 8.68
N ARG A 90 -6.36 18.60 8.75
CA ARG A 90 -4.97 19.03 8.76
C ARG A 90 -4.38 19.29 7.37
N GLY A 91 -5.13 19.01 6.30
CA GLY A 91 -4.73 19.32 4.94
C GLY A 91 -4.10 18.17 4.15
N PHE A 92 -4.19 16.93 4.63
CA PHE A 92 -3.63 15.77 3.93
C PHE A 92 -4.61 15.25 2.87
N PHE A 93 -4.10 14.84 1.71
CA PHE A 93 -4.85 13.97 0.81
C PHE A 93 -4.80 12.53 1.31
N LEU A 94 -5.87 11.77 1.08
CA LEU A 94 -5.95 10.37 1.46
C LEU A 94 -6.14 9.50 0.22
N TYR A 95 -5.32 8.47 0.10
CA TYR A 95 -5.36 7.49 -0.98
C TYR A 95 -5.41 6.08 -0.41
N GLU A 96 -6.15 5.22 -1.09
CA GLU A 96 -6.27 3.80 -0.73
C GLU A 96 -5.95 2.94 -1.95
N TYR A 97 -5.22 1.86 -1.71
CA TYR A 97 -5.08 0.77 -2.65
C TYR A 97 -6.21 -0.23 -2.41
N ILE A 98 -7.10 -0.34 -3.39
CA ILE A 98 -8.16 -1.32 -3.36
C ILE A 98 -7.61 -2.59 -4.01
N ASP A 99 -7.51 -3.65 -3.21
CA ASP A 99 -7.00 -4.94 -3.67
C ASP A 99 -7.79 -5.45 -4.88
N SER A 100 -7.07 -6.17 -5.74
CA SER A 100 -7.60 -6.69 -6.99
C SER A 100 -7.10 -8.11 -7.19
N ASP A 101 -8.02 -9.05 -7.41
CA ASP A 101 -7.74 -10.46 -7.73
C ASP A 101 -7.13 -10.66 -9.14
N VAL A 102 -6.33 -9.72 -9.63
CA VAL A 102 -5.74 -9.71 -10.96
C VAL A 102 -4.21 -9.67 -10.86
N GLY A 103 -3.51 -10.33 -11.78
CA GLY A 103 -2.04 -10.45 -11.74
C GLY A 103 -1.26 -9.19 -12.13
N PHE A 104 -1.82 -8.01 -11.88
CA PHE A 104 -1.16 -6.73 -12.08
C PHE A 104 -1.66 -5.69 -11.07
N VAL A 105 -0.78 -4.75 -10.76
CA VAL A 105 -0.98 -3.74 -9.72
C VAL A 105 -1.88 -2.61 -10.21
N HIS A 106 -2.86 -2.22 -9.39
CA HIS A 106 -3.77 -1.11 -9.69
C HIS A 106 -3.21 0.26 -9.27
N PRO A 107 -3.75 1.38 -9.77
CA PRO A 107 -3.49 2.68 -9.19
C PRO A 107 -4.17 2.81 -7.82
N TYR A 108 -3.55 3.58 -6.92
CA TYR A 108 -4.22 4.07 -5.72
C TYR A 108 -5.37 5.02 -6.12
N THR A 109 -6.45 4.99 -5.35
CA THR A 109 -7.62 5.86 -5.54
C THR A 109 -7.70 6.87 -4.41
N ARG A 110 -7.94 8.14 -4.74
CA ARG A 110 -8.14 9.20 -3.75
C ARG A 110 -9.48 8.97 -3.05
N ILE A 111 -9.43 8.75 -1.73
CA ILE A 111 -10.61 8.56 -0.88
C ILE A 111 -10.96 9.82 -0.08
N GLY A 112 -10.01 10.75 0.06
CA GLY A 112 -10.21 12.00 0.78
C GLY A 112 -9.46 13.18 0.16
N GLU A 113 -10.15 14.30 0.06
CA GLU A 113 -9.61 15.57 -0.43
C GLU A 113 -9.71 16.62 0.69
N PRO A 114 -8.59 17.21 1.14
CA PRO A 114 -8.61 18.22 2.18
C PRO A 114 -9.20 19.53 1.64
N GLY A 115 -9.66 20.40 2.54
CA GLY A 115 -10.06 21.77 2.17
C GLY A 115 -8.86 22.56 1.65
N PRO A 116 -8.03 23.17 2.53
CA PRO A 116 -6.72 23.68 2.16
C PRO A 116 -5.65 22.58 2.29
N PRO A 117 -4.93 22.23 1.21
CA PRO A 117 -3.82 21.29 1.30
C PRO A 117 -2.69 21.79 2.19
N VAL A 118 -2.08 20.89 2.95
CA VAL A 118 -0.88 21.16 3.73
C VAL A 118 0.37 20.96 2.88
N HIS A 119 1.25 21.95 2.92
CA HIS A 119 2.56 21.87 2.31
C HIS A 119 3.56 21.24 3.29
N LEU A 120 4.52 20.47 2.79
CA LEU A 120 5.58 19.81 3.57
C LEU A 120 6.26 20.75 4.59
N ASP A 121 6.50 22.00 4.20
CA ASP A 121 7.16 23.00 5.05
C ASP A 121 6.30 23.54 6.20
N GLN A 122 5.00 23.23 6.22
CA GLN A 122 4.10 23.57 7.31
C GLN A 122 4.07 22.45 8.38
N LEU A 123 4.61 21.27 8.08
CA LEU A 123 4.66 20.17 9.04
C LEU A 123 5.71 20.41 10.14
N PRO A 124 5.46 19.90 11.37
CA PRO A 124 6.48 19.82 12.42
C PRO A 124 7.75 19.11 11.92
N PRO A 125 8.95 19.48 12.41
CA PRO A 125 10.21 18.94 11.88
C PRO A 125 10.30 17.41 11.84
N ALA A 126 9.79 16.73 12.88
CA ALA A 126 9.81 15.27 12.94
C ALA A 126 8.90 14.64 11.87
N ALA A 127 7.65 15.12 11.75
CA ALA A 127 6.73 14.67 10.71
C ALA A 127 7.25 14.98 9.30
N ARG A 128 7.86 16.16 9.12
CA ARG A 128 8.48 16.55 7.84
C ARG A 128 9.55 15.56 7.39
N ALA A 129 10.38 15.08 8.31
CA ALA A 129 11.45 14.14 8.01
C ALA A 129 10.90 12.79 7.51
N GLU A 130 9.81 12.32 8.11
CA GLU A 130 9.14 11.07 7.69
C GLU A 130 8.46 11.20 6.34
N VAL A 131 7.69 12.27 6.15
CA VAL A 131 6.95 12.51 4.90
C VAL A 131 7.88 12.79 3.71
N ALA A 132 9.01 13.46 3.94
CA ALA A 132 9.92 13.87 2.86
C ALA A 132 10.68 12.71 2.20
N ARG A 133 10.59 11.48 2.72
CA ARG A 133 11.34 10.32 2.21
C ARG A 133 10.82 9.83 0.87
N ALA A 134 9.49 9.80 0.67
CA ALA A 134 8.90 9.48 -0.62
C ALA A 134 8.47 10.77 -1.35
N ARG A 135 9.00 10.97 -2.55
CA ARG A 135 8.67 12.12 -3.41
C ARG A 135 8.18 11.63 -4.76
N MET A 136 7.10 12.23 -5.24
CA MET A 136 6.46 11.92 -6.51
C MET A 136 6.54 13.15 -7.40
N PRO A 137 7.65 13.32 -8.14
CA PRO A 137 8.00 14.59 -8.78
C PRO A 137 7.05 14.98 -9.92
N ASP A 138 6.29 14.02 -10.47
CA ASP A 138 5.35 14.24 -11.56
C ASP A 138 3.88 14.16 -11.11
N ALA A 139 3.63 13.93 -9.82
CA ALA A 139 2.29 13.87 -9.26
C ALA A 139 1.76 15.27 -8.91
N ASP A 140 0.45 15.45 -9.04
CA ASP A 140 -0.32 16.56 -8.49
C ASP A 140 -1.51 15.94 -7.74
N PHE A 141 -1.47 15.96 -6.41
CA PHE A 141 -2.49 15.29 -5.60
C PHE A 141 -3.85 15.96 -5.68
N ALA A 142 -3.91 17.25 -6.02
CA ALA A 142 -5.18 17.96 -6.20
C ALA A 142 -5.87 17.54 -7.50
N ALA A 143 -5.10 17.32 -8.57
CA ALA A 143 -5.64 16.92 -9.87
C ALA A 143 -5.85 15.40 -10.02
N ALA A 144 -5.03 14.58 -9.35
CA ALA A 144 -5.05 13.13 -9.52
C ALA A 144 -6.11 12.45 -8.64
N GLU A 145 -7.19 11.95 -9.23
CA GLU A 145 -8.11 11.03 -8.54
C GLU A 145 -7.51 9.63 -8.40
N LYS A 146 -6.71 9.22 -9.39
CA LYS A 146 -5.99 7.94 -9.40
C LYS A 146 -4.50 8.17 -9.61
N LEU A 147 -3.67 7.48 -8.83
CA LEU A 147 -2.22 7.62 -8.87
C LEU A 147 -1.54 6.26 -8.96
N GLN A 148 -0.67 6.08 -9.95
CA GLN A 148 0.11 4.87 -10.10
C GLN A 148 1.52 5.07 -9.53
N LEU A 149 1.81 4.48 -8.38
CA LEU A 149 3.09 4.66 -7.68
C LEU A 149 4.29 4.10 -8.45
N VAL A 150 4.08 2.98 -9.14
CA VAL A 150 5.15 2.29 -9.87
C VAL A 150 5.70 3.16 -11.01
N ASP A 151 4.89 4.09 -11.54
CA ASP A 151 5.33 5.09 -12.53
C ASP A 151 6.14 6.24 -11.90
N GLN A 152 6.08 6.42 -10.57
CA GLN A 152 6.66 7.58 -9.87
C GLN A 152 7.97 7.25 -9.16
N VAL A 153 8.02 6.08 -8.50
CA VAL A 153 9.10 5.70 -7.59
C VAL A 153 9.33 4.19 -7.58
N ALA A 154 10.54 3.78 -7.20
CA ALA A 154 10.83 2.38 -6.95
C ALA A 154 10.02 1.88 -5.75
N CYS A 155 9.33 0.76 -5.94
CA CYS A 155 8.43 0.19 -4.94
C CYS A 155 8.85 -1.22 -4.52
N PHE A 156 8.49 -1.55 -3.29
CA PHE A 156 8.39 -2.90 -2.76
C PHE A 156 6.99 -3.47 -3.08
N PHE A 157 6.92 -4.78 -3.28
CA PHE A 157 5.69 -5.51 -3.58
C PHE A 157 5.61 -6.73 -2.67
N TYR A 158 4.42 -7.02 -2.12
CA TYR A 158 4.19 -8.18 -1.26
C TYR A 158 4.17 -9.50 -2.02
N SER A 159 3.95 -9.45 -3.34
CA SER A 159 3.95 -10.62 -4.22
C SER A 159 5.01 -10.51 -5.33
N ASP A 160 5.65 -11.63 -5.63
CA ASP A 160 6.53 -11.82 -6.78
C ASP A 160 5.77 -12.21 -8.06
N GLU A 161 4.46 -12.43 -7.93
CA GLU A 161 3.54 -12.77 -9.03
C GLU A 161 3.04 -11.54 -9.79
N ASP A 162 3.08 -10.36 -9.15
CA ASP A 162 2.80 -9.09 -9.82
C ASP A 162 3.90 -8.78 -10.82
N VAL A 163 3.57 -8.80 -12.11
CA VAL A 163 4.57 -8.58 -13.18
C VAL A 163 4.29 -7.32 -13.99
N GLY A 164 3.10 -6.74 -13.84
CA GLY A 164 2.72 -5.50 -14.50
C GLY A 164 1.89 -4.61 -13.59
N TYR A 165 1.64 -3.39 -14.05
CA TYR A 165 0.79 -2.42 -13.37
C TYR A 165 -0.09 -1.69 -14.38
N LEU A 166 -1.28 -1.28 -13.95
CA LEU A 166 -2.20 -0.48 -14.75
C LEU A 166 -1.80 1.00 -14.70
N THR A 167 -1.72 1.61 -15.87
CA THR A 167 -1.56 3.06 -16.02
C THR A 167 -2.77 3.82 -15.45
N PRO A 168 -2.61 5.10 -15.06
CA PRO A 168 -3.75 5.95 -14.72
C PRO A 168 -4.82 5.94 -15.82
N GLY A 169 -6.07 5.66 -15.46
CA GLY A 169 -7.18 5.47 -16.39
C GLY A 169 -7.41 4.03 -16.86
N GLU A 170 -6.61 3.07 -16.37
CA GLU A 170 -6.88 1.62 -16.38
C GLU A 170 -7.09 1.01 -17.78
N LYS A 171 -6.39 1.55 -18.79
CA LYS A 171 -6.52 1.13 -20.19
C LYS A 171 -5.31 0.37 -20.72
N GLU A 172 -4.16 0.53 -20.08
CA GLU A 172 -2.90 -0.07 -20.49
C GLU A 172 -2.18 -0.65 -19.27
N VAL A 173 -1.72 -1.90 -19.41
CA VAL A 173 -0.83 -2.57 -18.46
C VAL A 173 0.60 -2.46 -18.96
N ARG A 174 1.51 -1.99 -18.10
CA ARG A 174 2.95 -1.89 -18.34
C ARG A 174 3.71 -2.89 -17.48
N PRO A 175 4.92 -3.34 -17.88
CA PRO A 175 5.75 -4.18 -17.02
C PRO A 175 6.22 -3.40 -15.79
N ILE A 176 6.24 -4.04 -14.62
CA ILE A 176 6.92 -3.48 -13.45
C ILE A 176 8.43 -3.42 -13.75
N PRO A 177 9.12 -2.29 -13.48
CA PRO A 177 10.56 -2.19 -13.70
C PRO A 177 11.35 -3.32 -13.02
N GLY A 178 12.20 -4.01 -13.79
CA GLY A 178 12.97 -5.16 -13.33
C GLY A 178 12.22 -6.50 -13.35
N ARG A 179 10.95 -6.52 -13.77
CA ARG A 179 10.12 -7.74 -13.93
C ARG A 179 9.71 -7.98 -15.39
N GLU A 180 10.40 -7.37 -16.35
CA GLU A 180 10.06 -7.38 -17.78
C GLU A 180 10.01 -8.80 -18.38
N GLU A 181 10.97 -9.67 -18.03
CA GLU A 181 11.00 -11.05 -18.53
C GLU A 181 9.78 -11.85 -18.05
N LYS A 182 9.43 -11.72 -16.77
CA LYS A 182 8.25 -12.38 -16.20
C LYS A 182 6.96 -11.82 -16.83
N TYR A 183 6.89 -10.50 -17.04
CA TYR A 183 5.77 -9.86 -17.73
C TYR A 183 5.58 -10.41 -19.14
N LEU A 184 6.66 -10.50 -19.93
CA LEU A 184 6.60 -11.06 -21.28
C LEU A 184 6.14 -12.52 -21.29
N ALA A 185 6.56 -13.31 -20.30
CA ALA A 185 6.11 -14.70 -20.15
C ALA A 185 4.62 -14.80 -19.79
N ALA A 186 4.09 -13.88 -18.97
CA ALA A 186 2.67 -13.84 -18.58
C ALA A 186 1.75 -13.24 -19.65
N LEU A 187 2.30 -12.44 -20.57
CA LEU A 187 1.56 -11.65 -21.56
C LEU A 187 0.52 -12.43 -22.39
N PRO A 188 0.78 -13.67 -22.88
CA PRO A 188 -0.22 -14.44 -23.61
C PRO A 188 -1.46 -14.78 -22.76
N ALA A 189 -1.25 -15.09 -21.47
CA ALA A 189 -2.35 -15.39 -20.54
C ALA A 189 -3.16 -14.12 -20.25
N PHE A 190 -2.50 -13.00 -19.98
CA PHE A 190 -3.18 -11.72 -19.75
C PHE A 190 -3.99 -11.25 -20.96
N LYS A 191 -3.44 -11.33 -22.18
CA LYS A 191 -4.18 -10.96 -23.40
C LYS A 191 -5.42 -11.83 -23.62
N LYS A 192 -5.37 -13.10 -23.21
CA LYS A 192 -6.52 -14.02 -23.28
C LYS A 192 -7.57 -13.69 -22.22
N GLN A 193 -7.14 -13.41 -20.98
CA GLN A 193 -8.05 -13.14 -19.86
C GLN A 193 -8.66 -11.73 -19.92
N TYR A 194 -7.90 -10.75 -20.38
CA TYR A 194 -8.27 -9.33 -20.43
C TYR A 194 -8.18 -8.76 -21.86
N PRO A 195 -9.02 -9.23 -22.80
CA PRO A 195 -8.90 -8.88 -24.22
C PRO A 195 -9.20 -7.39 -24.54
N LYS A 196 -9.72 -6.63 -23.57
CA LYS A 196 -10.02 -5.20 -23.73
C LYS A 196 -8.89 -4.29 -23.26
N LEU A 197 -7.93 -4.81 -22.50
CA LEU A 197 -6.78 -4.04 -22.03
C LEU A 197 -5.72 -3.96 -23.13
N LYS A 198 -5.03 -2.82 -23.20
CA LYS A 198 -3.78 -2.71 -23.94
C LYS A 198 -2.65 -3.22 -23.06
N PHE A 199 -1.66 -3.82 -23.70
CA PHE A 199 -0.46 -4.28 -23.04
C PHE A 199 0.73 -3.67 -23.75
N ALA A 200 1.55 -2.93 -23.01
CA ALA A 200 2.76 -2.34 -23.56
C ALA A 200 3.74 -3.45 -23.94
N ASP A 201 4.53 -3.19 -24.99
CA ASP A 201 5.71 -4.02 -25.23
C ASP A 201 6.72 -3.76 -24.11
N ALA A 202 7.39 -4.80 -23.62
CA ALA A 202 8.43 -4.59 -22.63
C ALA A 202 9.60 -3.82 -23.26
N PRO A 203 10.11 -2.76 -22.61
CA PRO A 203 11.34 -2.14 -23.07
C PRO A 203 12.45 -3.20 -23.08
N PRO A 204 13.41 -3.13 -24.02
CA PRO A 204 14.56 -4.02 -23.99
C PRO A 204 15.25 -3.90 -22.62
N PRO A 205 15.72 -5.01 -22.03
CA PRO A 205 16.34 -4.97 -20.71
C PRO A 205 17.46 -3.94 -20.72
N GLU A 206 17.44 -2.99 -19.76
CA GLU A 206 18.50 -2.00 -19.67
C GLU A 206 19.84 -2.73 -19.56
N GLY A 207 20.65 -2.59 -20.61
CA GLY A 207 21.90 -3.31 -20.73
C GLY A 207 22.77 -3.00 -19.53
N LYS A 208 23.21 -4.06 -18.84
CA LYS A 208 24.34 -4.02 -17.90
C LYS A 208 25.46 -3.20 -18.58
N LYS A 209 25.66 -1.96 -18.15
CA LYS A 209 26.83 -1.17 -18.53
C LYS A 209 28.06 -1.70 -17.80
#